data_AF-A0AAW9L502-F1
#
_entry.id   AF-A0AAW9L502-F1
#
_cell.length_a   1.000
_cell.length_b   1.000
_cell.length_c   1.000
_cell.angle_alpha   90.00
_cell.angle_beta   90.00
_cell.angle_gamma   90.00
#
_symmetry.space_group_name_H-M   'P 1'
#
loop_
_entity.id
_entity.type
_entity.pdbx_description
1 polymer ?
#
loop_
_entity_poly.entity_id
_entity_poly.type
_entity_poly.pdbx_seq_one_letter_code
_entity_poly.pdbx_strand_id
1 'polypeptide(L)'
;MASGAAVKLGIRASIPTDPENVTFEVSYERDGEVVERAQYDASKMATEADSSIRETMGYLYSTDWKRGDYVAKVMAVDPSSTYASENVETEFSVTEPLGADGVALKKAVIPSTVQQGEPFGYTLVFQNEHDRDGTFISPMSYSEPATTRWIRQDTPIRVNMTAGGERRYTVEG
;
A
#
# COMPACT_ATOMS: atom_id res chain seq x y z
N MET A 1 23.04 -1.97 -3.28
CA MET A 1 22.10 -2.94 -2.69
C MET A 1 20.71 -2.39 -2.87
N ALA A 2 19.85 -3.04 -3.65
CA ALA A 2 18.47 -2.58 -3.81
C ALA A 2 17.72 -2.91 -2.51
N SER A 3 17.30 -1.90 -1.75
CA SER A 3 16.37 -2.12 -0.64
C SER A 3 15.08 -2.72 -1.21
N GLY A 4 14.71 -3.92 -0.78
CA GLY A 4 13.43 -4.51 -1.16
C GLY A 4 12.28 -3.57 -0.82
N ALA A 5 11.26 -3.53 -1.68
CA ALA A 5 10.08 -2.72 -1.43
C ALA A 5 9.36 -3.26 -0.19
N ALA A 6 9.03 -2.38 0.75
CA ALA A 6 8.22 -2.74 1.90
C ALA A 6 6.82 -3.14 1.44
N VAL A 7 6.40 -4.35 1.81
CA VAL A 7 5.01 -4.80 1.67
C VAL A 7 4.14 -4.00 2.66
N LYS A 8 2.88 -3.78 2.30
CA LYS A 8 1.93 -3.00 3.09
C LYS A 8 0.63 -3.81 3.16
N LEU A 9 0.36 -4.43 4.31
CA LEU A 9 -0.86 -5.19 4.54
C LEU A 9 -1.83 -4.39 5.41
N GLY A 10 -2.94 -3.95 4.81
CA GLY A 10 -4.04 -3.33 5.56
C GLY A 10 -4.88 -4.40 6.25
N ILE A 11 -5.22 -4.19 7.52
CA ILE A 11 -6.09 -5.06 8.30
C ILE A 11 -7.42 -4.32 8.53
N ARG A 12 -8.54 -5.01 8.45
CA ARG A 12 -9.84 -4.45 8.84
C ARG A 12 -10.49 -5.47 9.77
N ALA A 13 -10.71 -5.07 11.02
CA ALA A 13 -11.21 -5.96 12.06
C ALA A 13 -12.35 -5.32 12.84
N SER A 14 -13.29 -6.13 13.31
CA SER A 14 -14.31 -5.74 14.28
C SER A 14 -13.94 -6.35 15.62
N ILE A 15 -13.49 -5.53 16.57
CA ILE A 15 -13.04 -6.01 17.88
C ILE A 15 -14.11 -5.69 18.93
N PRO A 16 -14.71 -6.72 19.58
CA PRO A 16 -15.77 -6.52 20.58
C PRO A 16 -15.26 -6.13 21.98
N THR A 17 -13.95 -6.06 22.21
CA THR A 17 -13.30 -5.75 23.50
C THR A 17 -12.66 -4.36 23.53
N ASP A 18 -12.20 -3.93 24.71
CA ASP A 18 -11.38 -2.73 24.88
C ASP A 18 -10.09 -2.84 24.04
N PRO A 19 -9.94 -2.05 22.97
CA PRO A 19 -8.85 -2.16 22.02
C PRO A 19 -7.49 -1.78 22.61
N GLU A 20 -7.45 -1.19 23.81
CA GLU A 20 -6.19 -0.87 24.50
C GLU A 20 -5.39 -2.12 24.88
N ASN A 21 -6.05 -3.28 24.99
CA ASN A 21 -5.40 -4.55 25.34
C ASN A 21 -5.27 -5.52 24.16
N VAL A 22 -5.70 -5.19 22.94
CA VAL A 22 -5.64 -6.16 21.83
C VAL A 22 -4.32 -6.04 21.06
N THR A 23 -3.67 -7.17 20.82
CA THR A 23 -2.51 -7.30 19.93
C THR A 23 -2.92 -8.10 18.69
N PHE A 24 -2.52 -7.63 17.51
CA PHE A 24 -2.60 -8.41 16.28
C PHE A 24 -1.29 -9.17 16.09
N GLU A 25 -1.38 -10.48 16.00
CA GLU A 25 -0.30 -11.33 15.54
C GLU A 25 -0.48 -11.60 14.05
N VAL A 26 0.57 -11.36 13.27
CA VAL A 26 0.59 -11.62 11.84
C VAL A 26 1.70 -12.62 11.55
N SER A 27 1.36 -13.70 10.86
CA SER A 27 2.32 -14.63 10.32
C SER A 27 2.23 -14.67 8.80
N TYR A 28 3.37 -14.88 8.17
CA TYR A 28 3.48 -14.93 6.74
C TYR A 28 4.02 -16.27 6.31
N GLU A 29 3.28 -16.93 5.43
CA GLU A 29 3.63 -18.23 4.92
C GLU A 29 3.98 -18.18 3.45
N ARG A 30 4.97 -18.97 3.06
CA ARG A 30 5.35 -19.24 1.68
C ARG A 30 5.56 -20.73 1.53
N ASP A 31 4.94 -21.35 0.53
CA ASP A 31 5.10 -22.79 0.28
C ASP A 31 4.77 -23.66 1.53
N GLY A 32 3.84 -23.17 2.38
CA GLY A 32 3.44 -23.81 3.64
C GLY A 32 4.37 -23.57 4.83
N GLU A 33 5.44 -22.80 4.67
CA GLU A 33 6.39 -22.48 5.75
C GLU A 33 6.24 -21.04 6.22
N VAL A 34 6.22 -20.84 7.55
CA VAL A 34 6.22 -19.49 8.13
C VAL A 34 7.59 -18.85 7.92
N VAL A 35 7.65 -17.84 7.06
CA VAL A 35 8.88 -17.10 6.75
C VAL A 35 9.10 -15.91 7.68
N GLU A 36 8.02 -15.38 8.27
CA GLU A 36 8.10 -14.20 9.12
C GLU A 36 6.89 -14.12 10.07
N ARG A 37 7.10 -13.51 11.25
CA ARG A 37 6.06 -13.15 12.22
C ARG A 37 6.26 -11.72 12.67
N ALA A 38 5.15 -11.03 12.89
CA ALA A 38 5.14 -9.67 13.44
C ALA A 38 3.94 -9.47 14.38
N GLN A 39 4.09 -8.56 15.34
CA GLN A 39 3.06 -8.22 16.32
C GLN A 39 2.79 -6.71 16.27
N TYR A 40 1.52 -6.34 16.40
CA TYR A 40 1.07 -4.95 16.32
C TYR A 40 0.04 -4.65 17.41
N ASP A 41 0.27 -3.58 18.17
CA ASP A 41 -0.70 -3.12 19.16
C ASP A 41 -1.89 -2.46 18.46
N ALA A 42 -3.11 -2.95 18.70
CA ALA A 42 -4.32 -2.39 18.10
C ALA A 42 -4.52 -0.91 18.48
N SER A 43 -4.03 -0.49 19.64
CA SER A 43 -4.06 0.90 20.11
C SER A 43 -3.26 1.88 19.25
N LYS A 44 -2.31 1.41 18.44
CA LYS A 44 -1.45 2.24 17.57
C LYS A 44 -1.98 2.38 16.15
N MET A 45 -3.10 1.75 15.84
CA MET A 45 -3.68 1.78 14.50
C MET A 45 -4.75 2.88 14.41
N ALA A 46 -4.90 3.50 13.24
CA ALA A 46 -5.85 4.60 13.04
C ALA A 46 -7.28 4.08 13.22
N THR A 47 -8.08 4.73 14.06
CA THR A 47 -9.44 4.29 14.40
C THR A 47 -10.48 5.28 13.90
N GLU A 48 -11.42 4.83 13.07
CA GLU A 48 -12.73 5.49 12.97
C GLU A 48 -13.64 4.86 14.02
N ALA A 49 -14.11 5.66 14.96
CA ALA A 49 -14.98 5.18 16.02
C ALA A 49 -16.43 5.12 15.52
N ASP A 50 -16.89 3.94 15.14
CA ASP A 50 -18.29 3.55 15.37
C ASP A 50 -18.31 2.63 16.58
N SER A 51 -19.40 2.69 17.34
CA SER A 51 -19.74 2.00 18.59
C SER A 51 -19.52 0.48 18.64
N SER A 52 -18.98 -0.17 17.60
CA SER A 52 -18.76 -1.63 17.57
C SER A 52 -17.62 -2.14 16.67
N ILE A 53 -16.99 -1.32 15.82
CA ILE A 53 -16.00 -1.77 14.82
C ILE A 53 -14.87 -0.73 14.69
N ARG A 54 -13.60 -1.19 14.68
CA ARG A 54 -12.42 -0.34 14.44
C ARG A 54 -11.61 -0.88 13.26
N GLU A 55 -11.71 -0.22 12.12
CA GLU A 55 -10.81 -0.48 10.99
C GLU A 55 -9.39 -0.07 11.34
N THR A 56 -8.38 -0.80 10.86
CA THR A 56 -7.04 -0.67 11.42
C THR A 56 -5.97 -0.97 10.37
N MET A 57 -5.57 0.07 9.64
CA MET A 57 -4.57 -0.07 8.59
C MET A 57 -3.15 -0.04 9.17
N GLY A 58 -2.57 -1.22 9.40
CA GLY A 58 -1.14 -1.38 9.66
C GLY A 58 -0.32 -1.38 8.36
N TYR A 59 0.97 -1.09 8.47
CA TYR A 59 1.93 -1.36 7.40
C TYR A 59 3.01 -2.24 8.01
N LEU A 60 3.13 -3.44 7.47
CA LEU A 60 3.99 -4.47 8.03
C LEU A 60 5.24 -4.51 7.16
N TYR A 61 6.34 -4.00 7.71
CA TYR A 61 7.55 -3.78 6.95
C TYR A 61 8.47 -4.98 7.08
N SER A 62 8.74 -5.66 5.97
CA SER A 62 9.94 -6.46 5.84
C SER A 62 10.55 -6.31 4.46
N THR A 63 11.87 -6.41 4.41
CA THR A 63 12.69 -5.94 3.28
C THR A 63 13.26 -7.09 2.45
N ASP A 64 13.12 -8.33 2.89
CA ASP A 64 13.85 -9.49 2.35
C ASP A 64 12.92 -10.53 1.72
N TRP A 65 11.80 -10.06 1.17
CA TRP A 65 10.83 -10.91 0.49
C TRP A 65 11.36 -11.35 -0.87
N LYS A 66 11.35 -12.65 -1.09
CA LYS A 66 11.55 -13.23 -2.41
C LYS A 66 10.26 -13.12 -3.22
N ARG A 67 10.37 -13.16 -4.55
CA ARG A 67 9.18 -13.25 -5.41
C ARG A 67 8.45 -14.57 -5.19
N GLY A 68 7.13 -14.54 -5.32
CA GLY A 68 6.28 -15.69 -5.12
C GLY A 68 4.97 -15.32 -4.44
N ASP A 69 4.18 -16.35 -4.18
CA ASP A 69 2.88 -16.24 -3.53
C ASP A 69 3.04 -16.48 -2.03
N TYR A 70 2.25 -15.74 -1.26
CA TYR A 70 2.29 -15.71 0.18
C TYR A 70 0.88 -15.72 0.76
N VAL A 71 0.77 -16.26 1.96
CA VAL A 71 -0.43 -16.18 2.79
C VAL A 71 -0.09 -15.34 4.02
N ALA A 72 -0.81 -14.24 4.21
CA ALA A 72 -0.79 -13.51 5.47
C ALA A 72 -1.92 -14.03 6.35
N LYS A 73 -1.59 -14.48 7.55
CA LYS A 73 -2.56 -14.92 8.56
C LYS A 73 -2.55 -13.94 9.72
N VAL A 74 -3.72 -13.44 10.08
CA VAL A 74 -3.90 -12.44 11.13
C VAL A 74 -4.77 -13.01 12.23
N MET A 75 -4.33 -12.85 13.46
CA MET A 75 -5.04 -13.25 14.67
C MET A 75 -5.07 -12.07 15.65
N ALA A 76 -6.24 -11.79 16.23
CA ALA A 76 -6.35 -10.87 17.36
C ALA A 76 -6.20 -11.66 18.66
N VAL A 77 -5.32 -11.18 19.55
CA VAL A 77 -5.03 -11.78 20.85
C VAL A 77 -5.31 -10.74 21.92
N ASP A 78 -6.10 -11.13 22.92
CA ASP A 78 -6.23 -10.38 24.17
C ASP A 78 -5.32 -11.05 25.21
N PRO A 79 -4.17 -10.45 25.58
CA PRO A 79 -3.22 -11.03 26.51
C PRO A 79 -3.75 -11.08 27.95
N SER A 80 -4.85 -10.37 28.24
CA SER A 80 -5.51 -10.39 29.55
C SER A 80 -6.51 -11.54 29.70
N SER A 81 -6.81 -12.24 28.60
CA SER A 81 -7.69 -13.41 28.59
C SER A 81 -7.03 -14.59 27.86
N THR A 82 -7.67 -15.76 27.90
CA THR A 82 -7.24 -16.93 27.10
C THR A 82 -7.89 -16.94 25.72
N TYR A 83 -8.53 -15.85 25.31
CA TYR A 83 -9.26 -15.77 24.04
C TYR A 83 -8.36 -15.19 22.95
N ALA A 84 -8.19 -15.97 21.89
CA ALA A 84 -7.68 -15.51 20.60
C ALA A 84 -8.81 -15.63 19.57
N SER A 85 -8.82 -14.74 18.58
CA SER A 85 -9.73 -14.87 17.45
C SER A 85 -9.37 -16.08 16.60
N GLU A 86 -10.29 -16.48 15.72
CA GLU A 86 -9.91 -17.33 14.59
C GLU A 86 -8.90 -16.59 13.69
N ASN A 87 -8.07 -17.37 12.99
CA ASN A 87 -7.16 -16.83 11.98
C ASN A 87 -7.96 -16.36 10.76
N VAL A 88 -7.70 -15.13 10.33
CA VAL A 88 -8.15 -14.64 9.02
C VAL A 88 -6.95 -14.67 8.08
N GLU A 89 -7.13 -15.30 6.92
CA GLU A 89 -6.06 -15.48 5.94
C GLU A 89 -6.34 -14.63 4.70
N THR A 90 -5.28 -14.08 4.09
CA THR A 90 -5.35 -13.42 2.80
C THR A 90 -4.12 -13.74 1.96
N GLU A 91 -4.34 -13.98 0.67
CA GLU A 91 -3.28 -14.33 -0.28
C GLU A 91 -2.76 -13.06 -0.97
N PHE A 92 -1.45 -13.01 -1.21
CA PHE A 92 -0.84 -11.96 -2.00
C PHE A 92 0.43 -12.44 -2.70
N SER A 93 0.78 -11.80 -3.80
CA SER A 93 1.97 -12.13 -4.57
C SER A 93 3.00 -10.99 -4.51
N VAL A 94 4.26 -11.34 -4.26
CA VAL A 94 5.39 -10.42 -4.42
C VAL A 94 5.90 -10.56 -5.84
N THR A 95 5.58 -9.56 -6.69
CA THR A 95 5.91 -9.57 -8.11
C THR A 95 6.99 -8.53 -8.45
N GLU A 96 7.57 -8.65 -9.66
CA GLU A 96 8.36 -7.54 -10.21
C GLU A 96 7.48 -6.32 -10.45
N PRO A 97 8.00 -5.09 -10.22
CA PRO A 97 7.34 -3.89 -10.69
C PRO A 97 6.96 -3.98 -12.18
N LEU A 98 5.88 -3.32 -12.56
CA LEU A 98 5.53 -3.17 -13.97
C LEU A 98 6.57 -2.28 -14.64
N GLY A 99 7.08 -2.74 -15.78
CA GLY A 99 8.02 -1.97 -16.59
C GLY A 99 7.34 -0.76 -17.24
N ALA A 100 8.15 0.16 -17.76
CA ALA A 100 7.62 1.34 -18.48
C ALA A 100 6.86 0.95 -19.76
N ASP A 101 7.20 -0.18 -20.38
CA ASP A 101 6.70 -0.59 -21.69
C ASP A 101 5.29 -1.21 -21.66
N GLY A 102 4.67 -1.39 -20.49
CA GLY A 102 3.32 -1.95 -20.39
C GLY A 102 2.43 -1.22 -19.38
N VAL A 103 2.72 0.07 -19.14
CA VAL A 103 1.81 0.97 -18.44
C VAL A 103 1.59 2.22 -19.28
N ALA A 104 0.34 2.45 -19.70
CA ALA A 104 -0.04 3.60 -20.52
C ALA A 104 -0.70 4.69 -19.68
N LEU A 105 -0.28 5.94 -19.84
CA LEU A 105 -1.02 7.10 -19.32
C LEU A 105 -2.22 7.37 -20.25
N LYS A 106 -3.44 7.09 -19.79
CA LYS A 106 -4.67 7.28 -20.57
C LYS A 106 -5.27 8.66 -20.42
N LYS A 107 -5.15 9.25 -19.24
CA LYS A 107 -5.72 10.58 -18.95
C LYS A 107 -4.81 11.35 -18.01
N ALA A 108 -4.62 12.63 -18.31
CA ALA A 108 -4.00 13.59 -17.43
C ALA A 108 -4.94 14.79 -17.28
N VAL A 109 -5.36 15.07 -16.04
CA VAL A 109 -6.09 16.26 -15.65
C VAL A 109 -5.12 17.12 -14.86
N ILE A 110 -4.55 18.11 -15.53
CA ILE A 110 -3.54 19.03 -14.99
C ILE A 110 -4.09 20.44 -15.20
N PRO A 111 -3.97 21.35 -14.21
CA PRO A 111 -4.33 22.75 -14.41
C PRO A 111 -3.57 23.34 -15.60
N SER A 112 -4.27 24.10 -16.44
CA SER A 112 -3.64 24.79 -17.59
C SER A 112 -2.68 25.90 -17.16
N THR A 113 -2.86 26.43 -15.95
CA THR A 113 -2.08 27.50 -15.37
C THR A 113 -1.92 27.24 -13.88
N VAL A 114 -0.71 27.46 -13.36
CA VAL A 114 -0.38 27.39 -11.94
C VAL A 114 0.34 28.68 -11.60
N GLN A 115 -0.05 29.35 -10.52
CA GLN A 115 0.69 30.52 -10.05
C GLN A 115 1.86 30.10 -9.17
N GLN A 116 2.97 30.83 -9.28
CA GLN A 116 4.14 30.55 -8.46
C GLN A 116 3.81 30.71 -6.97
N GLY A 117 4.11 29.68 -6.18
CA GLY A 117 3.84 29.67 -4.73
C GLY A 117 2.42 29.25 -4.36
N GLU A 118 1.53 29.04 -5.33
CA GLU A 118 0.21 28.47 -5.05
C GLU A 118 0.26 26.94 -5.08
N PRO A 119 -0.38 26.27 -4.11
CA PRO A 119 -0.61 24.85 -4.19
C PRO A 119 -1.50 24.50 -5.40
N PHE A 120 -1.25 23.36 -6.04
CA PHE A 120 -2.08 22.85 -7.12
C PHE A 120 -2.19 21.33 -7.08
N GLY A 121 -3.39 20.83 -7.43
CA GLY A 121 -3.63 19.42 -7.59
C GLY A 121 -3.58 18.96 -9.05
N TYR A 122 -3.34 17.66 -9.26
CA TYR A 122 -3.43 17.03 -10.56
C TYR A 122 -3.91 15.58 -10.43
N THR A 123 -4.46 15.03 -11.51
CA THR A 123 -4.91 13.65 -11.57
C THR A 123 -4.40 12.96 -12.82
N LEU A 124 -3.76 11.80 -12.65
CA LEU A 124 -3.28 10.93 -13.72
C LEU A 124 -4.04 9.61 -13.69
N VAL A 125 -4.36 9.05 -14.85
CA VAL A 125 -4.98 7.72 -14.99
C VAL A 125 -4.06 6.85 -15.83
N PHE A 126 -3.58 5.78 -15.22
CA PHE A 126 -2.71 4.78 -15.83
C PHE A 126 -3.50 3.50 -16.12
N GLN A 127 -3.21 2.84 -17.24
CA GLN A 127 -3.69 1.49 -17.56
C GLN A 127 -2.51 0.52 -17.57
N ASN A 128 -2.68 -0.62 -16.89
CA ASN A 128 -1.76 -1.73 -16.98
C ASN A 128 -2.11 -2.52 -18.24
N GLU A 129 -1.19 -2.56 -19.20
CA GLU A 129 -1.34 -3.28 -20.46
C GLU A 129 -0.73 -4.70 -20.39
N HIS A 130 -0.15 -5.07 -19.25
CA HIS A 130 0.27 -6.44 -18.98
C HIS A 130 -0.91 -7.33 -18.57
N ASP A 131 -0.71 -8.63 -18.76
CA ASP A 131 -1.58 -9.73 -18.33
C ASP A 131 -1.38 -10.17 -16.87
N ARG A 132 -0.55 -9.42 -16.12
CA ARG A 132 -0.24 -9.68 -14.71
C ARG A 132 -0.47 -8.46 -13.84
N ASP A 133 -0.73 -8.73 -12.57
CA ASP A 133 -0.74 -7.72 -11.51
C ASP A 133 0.69 -7.21 -11.23
N GLY A 134 0.78 -5.98 -10.75
CA GLY A 134 2.05 -5.43 -10.29
C GLY A 134 1.97 -3.97 -9.85
N THR A 135 3.11 -3.47 -9.37
CA THR A 135 3.26 -2.07 -8.98
C THR A 135 3.92 -1.29 -10.09
N PHE A 136 3.26 -0.25 -10.59
CA PHE A 136 3.89 0.77 -11.43
C PHE A 136 4.66 1.76 -10.55
N ILE A 137 5.92 2.00 -10.89
CA ILE A 137 6.78 2.96 -10.21
C ILE A 137 7.34 3.93 -11.25
N SER A 138 6.95 5.20 -11.17
CA SER A 138 7.45 6.24 -12.08
C SER A 138 8.10 7.39 -11.33
N PRO A 139 9.32 7.81 -11.68
CA PRO A 139 9.78 9.12 -11.28
C PRO A 139 8.85 10.19 -11.88
N MET A 140 8.63 11.26 -11.14
CA MET A 140 7.87 12.42 -11.60
C MET A 140 8.80 13.61 -11.78
N SER A 141 8.59 14.36 -12.85
CA SER A 141 9.29 15.61 -13.08
C SER A 141 8.37 16.58 -13.82
N TYR A 142 8.48 17.86 -13.52
CA TYR A 142 7.77 18.91 -14.23
C TYR A 142 8.78 19.94 -14.76
N SER A 143 8.47 20.53 -15.90
CA SER A 143 9.27 21.62 -16.46
C SER A 143 8.71 22.95 -15.98
N GLU A 144 9.57 23.81 -15.46
CA GLU A 144 9.24 25.20 -15.21
C GLU A 144 9.25 25.97 -16.55
N PRO A 145 8.12 26.54 -17.02
CA PRO A 145 8.05 27.13 -18.36
C PRO A 145 9.03 28.29 -18.57
N ALA A 146 9.28 29.08 -17.52
CA ALA A 146 10.12 30.27 -17.59
C ALA A 146 11.61 29.95 -17.75
N THR A 147 12.06 28.81 -17.22
CA THR A 147 13.49 28.46 -17.14
C THR A 147 13.85 27.22 -17.95
N THR A 148 12.86 26.48 -18.48
CA THR A 148 12.99 25.14 -19.09
C THR A 148 13.66 24.11 -18.17
N ARG A 149 13.78 24.43 -16.88
CA ARG A 149 14.39 23.56 -15.88
C ARG A 149 13.40 22.46 -15.53
N TRP A 150 13.88 21.23 -15.60
CA TRP A 150 13.16 20.08 -15.07
C TRP A 150 13.38 19.99 -13.56
N ILE A 151 12.29 20.00 -12.82
CA ILE A 151 12.28 19.78 -11.37
C ILE A 151 11.74 18.38 -11.13
N ARG A 152 12.60 17.55 -10.53
CA ARG A 152 12.23 16.19 -10.13
C ARG A 152 11.48 16.25 -8.80
N GLN A 153 10.41 15.47 -8.69
CA GLN A 153 9.76 15.25 -7.41
C GLN A 153 10.51 14.19 -6.61
N ASP A 154 10.61 14.40 -5.30
CA ASP A 154 11.32 13.49 -4.39
C ASP A 154 10.58 12.16 -4.21
N THR A 155 9.25 12.21 -4.27
CA THR A 155 8.39 11.03 -4.12
C THR A 155 7.98 10.51 -5.51
N PRO A 156 8.38 9.29 -5.90
CA PRO A 156 7.89 8.69 -7.14
C PRO A 156 6.42 8.30 -7.02
N ILE A 157 5.72 8.26 -8.15
CA ILE A 157 4.40 7.63 -8.23
C ILE A 157 4.57 6.14 -7.98
N ARG A 158 3.74 5.59 -7.09
CA ARG A 158 3.65 4.15 -6.81
C ARG A 158 2.20 3.74 -6.80
N VAL A 159 1.81 2.85 -7.71
CA VAL A 159 0.42 2.46 -7.89
C VAL A 159 0.32 0.96 -8.13
N ASN A 160 -0.47 0.26 -7.31
CA ASN A 160 -0.77 -1.17 -7.51
C ASN A 160 -1.88 -1.33 -8.54
N MET A 161 -1.60 -2.06 -9.60
CA MET A 161 -2.49 -2.22 -10.75
C MET A 161 -2.76 -3.71 -10.96
N THR A 162 -4.03 -4.03 -11.20
CA THR A 162 -4.42 -5.38 -11.64
C THR A 162 -4.09 -5.54 -13.12
N ALA A 163 -3.96 -6.78 -13.61
CA ALA A 163 -3.85 -7.10 -15.03
C ALA A 163 -4.96 -6.41 -15.83
N GLY A 164 -4.62 -5.71 -16.91
CA GLY A 164 -5.57 -4.96 -17.76
C GLY A 164 -6.25 -3.76 -17.08
N GLY A 165 -6.02 -3.53 -15.78
CA GLY A 165 -6.79 -2.59 -14.96
C GLY A 165 -6.32 -1.14 -15.07
N GLU A 166 -7.22 -0.22 -14.74
CA GLU A 166 -6.93 1.21 -14.64
C GLU A 166 -6.76 1.65 -13.19
N ARG A 167 -5.85 2.60 -12.96
CA ARG A 167 -5.67 3.24 -11.66
C ARG A 167 -5.50 4.75 -11.79
N ARG A 168 -6.17 5.45 -10.87
CA ARG A 168 -6.08 6.89 -10.70
C ARG A 168 -5.03 7.22 -9.65
N TYR A 169 -4.17 8.18 -9.95
CA TYR A 169 -3.27 8.84 -9.02
C TYR A 169 -3.64 10.32 -8.93
N THR A 170 -4.01 10.77 -7.75
CA THR A 170 -4.40 12.17 -7.50
C THR A 170 -3.47 12.76 -6.46
N VAL A 171 -2.95 13.95 -6.78
CA VAL A 171 -2.27 14.81 -5.82
C VAL A 171 -3.17 16.01 -5.59
N GLU A 172 -3.41 16.30 -4.33
CA GLU A 172 -4.05 17.54 -3.89
C GLU A 172 -2.93 18.46 -3.39
N GLY A 173 -2.93 19.69 -3.88
CA GLY A 173 -1.99 20.73 -3.47
C GLY A 173 -2.56 21.54 -2.34
#